data_AF-A0A1F5G6U7-F1
#
_entry.id   AF-A0A1F5G6U7-F1
#
_cell.length_a   1.000
_cell.length_b   1.000
_cell.length_c   1.000
_cell.angle_alpha   90.00
_cell.angle_beta   90.00
_cell.angle_gamma   90.00
#
_symmetry.space_group_name_H-M   'P 1'
#
loop_
_entity.id
_entity.type
_entity.pdbx_description
1 polymer ?
#
loop_
_entity_poly.entity_id
_entity_poly.type
_entity_poly.pdbx_seq_one_letter_code
_entity_poly.pdbx_strand_id
1 'polypeptide(L)'
;MKITLFPFSRFEVKDKSMEPSYKEGDRVLTFNWFLPQVHEVIVFKYKRKYYIKRIDKINFRGLRTLGFRRFYHLAQAPRSNVPGSMFPLRFIPALIFNFWRGFREAKIKGEEIYIFGDNKKLSSKLKPINLQQVVGRVILKY
;
A
#
# COMPACT_ATOMS: atom_id res chain seq x y z
N MET A 1 -26.73 10.23 3.44
CA MET A 1 -25.85 9.71 2.37
C MET A 1 -24.46 10.31 2.55
N LYS A 2 -23.43 9.52 2.86
CA LYS A 2 -22.08 10.06 3.17
C LYS A 2 -21.17 9.85 1.96
N ILE A 3 -21.10 10.85 1.08
CA ILE A 3 -20.11 10.91 0.01
C ILE A 3 -18.85 11.53 0.62
N THR A 4 -17.87 10.71 0.96
CA THR A 4 -16.50 11.19 1.18
C THR A 4 -15.59 10.36 0.29
N LEU A 5 -15.66 10.69 -1.01
CA LEU A 5 -14.95 10.03 -2.11
C LEU A 5 -13.55 10.60 -2.34
N PHE A 6 -12.95 11.25 -1.33
CA PHE A 6 -11.59 11.76 -1.49
C PHE A 6 -10.62 10.61 -1.23
N PRO A 7 -9.77 10.24 -2.22
CA PRO A 7 -8.83 9.14 -2.09
C PRO A 7 -7.68 9.45 -1.13
N PHE A 8 -7.70 10.64 -0.53
CA PHE A 8 -6.71 11.14 0.40
C PHE A 8 -7.23 11.11 1.84
N SER A 9 -6.35 10.80 2.78
CA SER A 9 -6.67 10.87 4.21
C SER A 9 -5.47 11.46 4.97
N ARG A 10 -5.74 12.26 5.99
CA ARG A 10 -4.71 12.93 6.80
C ARG A 10 -4.64 12.29 8.17
N PHE A 11 -3.43 12.07 8.66
CA PHE A 11 -3.17 11.51 9.98
C PHE A 11 -2.03 12.27 10.68
N GLU A 12 -2.08 12.26 12.00
CA GLU A 12 -1.02 12.76 12.88
C GLU A 12 -0.33 11.55 13.53
N VAL A 13 1.00 11.53 13.50
CA VAL A 13 1.79 10.45 14.07
C VAL A 13 1.94 10.69 15.57
N LYS A 14 1.48 9.72 16.38
CA LYS A 14 1.54 9.80 17.86
C LYS A 14 2.45 8.74 18.50
N ASP A 15 3.08 7.90 17.69
CA ASP A 15 3.85 6.74 18.15
C ASP A 15 5.30 6.84 17.66
N LYS A 16 6.24 6.34 18.46
CA LYS A 16 7.70 6.38 18.21
C LYS A 16 8.21 5.17 17.43
N SER A 17 7.33 4.23 17.10
CA SER A 17 7.73 2.99 16.43
C SER A 17 8.22 3.15 14.98
N MET A 18 7.98 4.31 14.38
CA MET A 18 8.44 4.66 13.02
C MET A 18 9.58 5.68 13.01
N GLU A 19 10.18 5.98 14.18
CA GLU A 19 11.39 6.82 14.25
C GLU A 19 12.59 6.09 13.62
N PRO A 20 13.53 6.80 12.96
CA PRO A 20 13.59 8.27 12.82
C PRO A 20 12.78 8.84 11.64
N SER A 21 12.22 7.98 10.78
CA SER A 21 11.53 8.39 9.54
C SER A 21 10.29 9.26 9.82
N TYR A 22 9.50 8.87 10.83
CA TYR A 22 8.31 9.58 11.28
C TYR A 22 8.39 9.79 12.78
N LYS A 23 8.34 11.04 13.19
CA LYS A 23 8.41 11.45 14.60
C LYS A 23 7.02 11.75 15.13
N GLU A 24 6.90 11.73 16.45
CA GLU A 24 5.69 12.19 17.13
C GLU A 24 5.40 13.65 16.76
N GLY A 25 4.16 13.93 16.35
CA GLY A 25 3.71 15.23 15.85
C GLY A 25 3.77 15.38 14.32
N ASP A 26 4.49 14.53 13.59
CA ASP A 26 4.55 14.57 12.12
C ASP A 26 3.15 14.36 11.53
N ARG A 27 2.80 15.11 10.48
CA ARG A 27 1.55 14.92 9.74
C ARG A 27 1.82 14.18 8.45
N VAL A 28 0.95 13.22 8.13
CA VAL A 28 1.06 12.40 6.93
C VAL A 28 -0.22 12.46 6.10
N LEU A 29 -0.04 12.50 4.79
CA LEU A 29 -1.10 12.35 3.80
C LEU A 29 -1.00 10.97 3.17
N THR A 30 -2.10 10.23 3.20
CA THR A 30 -2.19 8.90 2.59
C THR A 30 -3.06 8.91 1.35
N PHE A 31 -2.79 8.00 0.43
CA PHE A 31 -3.57 7.79 -0.78
C PHE A 31 -3.96 6.33 -0.96
N ASN A 32 -5.25 6.07 -1.24
CA ASN A 32 -5.83 4.72 -1.27
C ASN A 32 -5.92 4.07 -2.67
N TRP A 33 -5.68 4.82 -3.75
CA TRP A 33 -5.85 4.31 -5.11
C TRP A 33 -4.62 3.58 -5.67
N PHE A 34 -3.46 3.66 -5.00
CA PHE A 34 -2.27 2.91 -5.40
C PHE A 34 -2.14 1.63 -4.58
N LEU A 35 -1.61 0.58 -5.23
CA LEU A 35 -1.27 -0.65 -4.54
C LEU A 35 -0.10 -0.40 -3.57
N PRO A 36 -0.19 -0.95 -2.34
CA PRO A 36 0.96 -0.97 -1.46
C PRO A 36 2.09 -1.81 -2.06
N GLN A 37 3.30 -1.30 -1.98
CA GLN A 37 4.53 -1.97 -2.41
C GLN A 37 5.44 -2.27 -1.22
N VAL A 38 6.34 -3.23 -1.42
CA VAL A 38 7.34 -3.60 -0.41
C VAL A 38 8.27 -2.41 -0.14
N HIS A 39 8.62 -2.18 1.13
CA HIS A 39 9.34 -1.01 1.67
C HIS A 39 8.56 0.31 1.74
N GLU A 40 7.33 0.38 1.24
CA GLU A 40 6.50 1.57 1.41
C GLU A 40 5.89 1.65 2.81
N VAL A 41 5.48 2.86 3.18
CA VAL A 41 4.84 3.14 4.46
C VAL A 41 3.35 3.27 4.25
N ILE A 42 2.59 2.55 5.06
CA ILE A 42 1.13 2.50 4.96
C ILE A 42 0.49 2.87 6.28
N VAL A 43 -0.71 3.43 6.18
CA VAL A 43 -1.64 3.53 7.31
C VAL A 43 -2.68 2.44 7.17
N PHE A 44 -2.94 1.72 8.25
CA PHE A 44 -3.92 0.64 8.28
C PHE A 44 -4.69 0.66 9.61
N LYS A 45 -5.88 0.03 9.60
CA LYS A 45 -6.75 -0.10 10.77
C LYS A 45 -6.61 -1.48 11.39
N TYR A 46 -6.21 -1.53 12.66
CA TYR A 46 -6.08 -2.77 13.42
C TYR A 46 -6.71 -2.61 14.81
N LYS A 47 -7.56 -3.56 15.21
CA LYS A 47 -8.29 -3.53 16.51
C LYS A 47 -8.89 -2.14 16.84
N ARG A 48 -9.58 -1.53 15.87
CA ARG A 48 -10.22 -0.19 15.96
C ARG A 48 -9.29 1.02 16.05
N LYS A 49 -7.96 0.83 16.05
CA LYS A 49 -6.97 1.92 16.02
C LYS A 49 -6.28 2.00 14.66
N TYR A 50 -5.76 3.18 14.33
CA TYR A 50 -4.94 3.38 13.14
C TYR A 50 -3.47 3.27 13.51
N TYR A 51 -2.71 2.64 12.63
CA TYR A 51 -1.28 2.43 12.80
C TYR A 51 -0.56 2.81 11.51
N ILE A 52 0.67 3.31 11.67
CA ILE A 52 1.61 3.56 10.58
C ILE A 52 2.76 2.55 10.69
N LYS A 53 3.03 1.82 9.60
CA LYS A 53 4.13 0.85 9.52
C LYS A 53 4.71 0.78 8.12
N ARG A 54 5.92 0.26 8.01
CA ARG A 54 6.56 -0.09 6.74
C ARG A 54 6.23 -1.52 6.35
N ILE A 55 6.05 -1.76 5.05
CA ILE A 55 5.82 -3.08 4.50
C ILE A 55 7.17 -3.80 4.36
N ASP A 56 7.28 -4.97 4.97
CA ASP A 56 8.43 -5.88 4.81
C ASP A 56 8.24 -6.79 3.60
N LYS A 57 7.06 -7.41 3.53
CA LYS A 57 6.78 -8.46 2.54
C LYS A 57 5.29 -8.53 2.27
N ILE A 58 4.94 -8.87 1.04
CA ILE A 58 3.55 -9.13 0.62
C ILE A 58 3.48 -10.57 0.12
N ASN A 59 2.64 -11.38 0.77
CA ASN A 59 2.40 -12.76 0.38
C ASN A 59 1.01 -12.88 -0.26
N PHE A 60 0.98 -13.22 -1.56
CA PHE A 60 -0.23 -13.51 -2.30
C PHE A 60 -0.60 -15.00 -2.14
N ARG A 61 -1.31 -15.33 -1.06
CA ARG A 61 -1.58 -16.74 -0.71
C ARG A 61 -2.73 -17.35 -1.54
N GLY A 62 -3.53 -16.53 -2.23
CA GLY A 62 -4.74 -16.98 -2.95
C GLY A 62 -4.75 -16.82 -4.48
N LEU A 63 -3.71 -16.24 -5.08
CA LEU A 63 -3.66 -16.03 -6.54
C LEU A 63 -3.02 -17.24 -7.26
N ARG A 64 -3.87 -18.15 -7.73
CA ARG A 64 -3.49 -19.25 -8.65
C ARG A 64 -3.22 -18.77 -10.10
N THR A 65 -3.43 -17.50 -10.42
CA THR A 65 -3.26 -16.95 -11.77
C THR A 65 -1.85 -16.38 -11.96
N LEU A 66 -0.98 -17.17 -12.62
CA LEU A 66 0.36 -16.77 -13.08
C LEU A 66 0.39 -15.38 -13.75
N GLY A 67 -0.69 -14.98 -14.43
CA GLY A 67 -0.82 -13.70 -15.11
C GLY A 67 -0.80 -12.47 -14.18
N PHE A 68 -1.51 -12.51 -13.04
CA PHE A 68 -1.59 -11.33 -12.16
C PHE A 68 -0.31 -11.13 -11.36
N ARG A 69 0.36 -12.20 -10.92
CA ARG A 69 1.66 -12.07 -10.23
C ARG A 69 2.69 -11.43 -11.15
N ARG A 70 2.76 -11.87 -12.42
CA ARG A 70 3.63 -11.28 -13.44
C ARG A 70 3.27 -9.81 -13.69
N PHE A 71 1.98 -9.49 -13.79
CA PHE A 71 1.49 -8.12 -13.94
C PHE A 71 1.83 -7.23 -12.73
N TYR A 72 1.65 -7.72 -11.51
CA TYR A 72 1.96 -6.98 -10.27
C TYR A 72 3.45 -6.67 -10.16
N HIS A 73 4.33 -7.63 -10.50
CA HIS A 73 5.77 -7.36 -10.58
C HIS A 73 6.11 -6.33 -11.66
N LEU A 74 5.46 -6.39 -12.83
CA LEU A 74 5.67 -5.42 -13.91
C LEU A 74 5.17 -4.01 -13.54
N ALA A 75 4.04 -3.90 -12.83
CA ALA A 75 3.47 -2.62 -12.38
C ALA A 75 4.31 -1.92 -11.30
N GLN A 76 5.18 -2.66 -10.60
CA GLN A 76 6.09 -2.13 -9.57
C GLN A 76 7.51 -1.90 -10.07
N ALA A 77 7.79 -2.18 -11.35
CA ALA A 77 9.13 -1.96 -11.90
C ALA A 77 9.49 -0.45 -11.83
N PRO A 78 10.74 -0.11 -11.43
CA PRO A 78 11.18 1.28 -11.39
C PRO A 78 11.09 1.90 -12.78
N ARG A 79 10.60 3.15 -12.84
CA ARG A 79 10.34 3.89 -14.09
C ARG A 79 11.57 4.05 -15.00
N SER A 80 12.77 3.90 -14.43
CA SER A 80 14.07 3.94 -15.13
C SER A 80 14.32 2.76 -16.08
N ASN A 81 13.61 1.64 -15.91
CA ASN A 81 13.81 0.42 -16.73
C ASN A 81 12.78 0.27 -17.86
N VAL A 82 12.01 1.32 -18.17
CA VAL A 82 10.99 1.27 -19.23
C VAL A 82 11.59 1.82 -20.52
N PRO A 83 11.73 1.01 -21.59
CA PRO A 83 12.20 1.49 -22.89
C PRO A 83 11.26 2.59 -23.40
N GLY A 84 11.83 3.75 -23.75
CA GLY A 84 11.08 4.98 -24.07
C GLY A 84 10.18 4.94 -25.30
N SER A 85 10.06 3.80 -25.99
CA SER A 85 9.37 3.67 -27.28
C SER A 85 8.18 2.70 -27.30
N MET A 86 7.69 2.21 -26.15
CA MET A 86 6.68 1.11 -26.18
C MET A 86 5.49 1.27 -25.23
N PHE A 87 4.94 2.47 -25.04
CA PHE A 87 3.61 2.61 -24.44
C PHE A 87 2.79 3.72 -25.13
N PRO A 88 1.97 3.39 -26.15
CA PRO A 88 0.98 4.34 -26.65
C PRO A 88 0.02 4.72 -25.51
N LEU A 89 -0.08 6.02 -25.20
CA LEU A 89 -0.93 6.57 -24.12
C LEU A 89 -2.39 6.08 -24.18
N ARG A 90 -2.87 5.65 -25.35
CA ARG A 90 -4.23 5.11 -25.56
C ARG A 90 -4.53 3.79 -24.82
N PHE A 91 -3.52 3.05 -24.36
CA PHE A 91 -3.71 1.78 -23.63
C PHE A 91 -3.73 1.93 -22.10
N ILE A 92 -3.36 3.10 -21.57
CA ILE A 92 -3.32 3.38 -20.12
C ILE A 92 -4.69 3.18 -19.45
N PRO A 93 -5.83 3.64 -20.02
CA PRO A 93 -7.13 3.52 -19.34
C PRO A 93 -7.59 2.07 -19.19
N ALA A 94 -7.43 1.24 -20.23
CA ALA A 94 -7.83 -0.17 -20.19
C ALA A 94 -6.91 -1.01 -19.30
N LEU A 95 -5.62 -0.66 -19.23
CA LEU A 95 -4.64 -1.31 -18.35
C LEU A 95 -4.92 -0.99 -16.88
N ILE A 96 -5.19 0.28 -16.56
CA ILE A 96 -5.65 0.72 -15.25
C ILE A 96 -6.98 0.02 -14.91
N PHE A 97 -7.97 0.02 -15.80
CA PHE A 97 -9.27 -0.61 -15.54
C PHE A 97 -9.17 -2.12 -15.27
N ASN A 98 -8.40 -2.86 -16.07
CA ASN A 98 -8.17 -4.29 -15.83
C ASN A 98 -7.38 -4.57 -14.56
N PHE A 99 -6.42 -3.70 -14.22
CA PHE A 99 -5.70 -3.74 -12.96
C PHE A 99 -6.61 -3.48 -11.75
N TRP A 100 -7.50 -2.50 -11.84
CA TRP A 100 -8.51 -2.17 -10.83
C TRP A 100 -9.52 -3.31 -10.64
N ARG A 101 -9.93 -3.96 -11.73
CA ARG A 101 -10.78 -5.16 -11.69
C ARG A 101 -10.08 -6.33 -11.00
N GLY A 102 -8.84 -6.62 -11.40
CA GLY A 102 -8.01 -7.63 -10.75
C GLY A 102 -7.72 -7.33 -9.27
N PHE A 103 -7.59 -6.06 -8.89
CA PHE A 103 -7.46 -5.63 -7.49
C PHE A 103 -8.73 -5.91 -6.67
N ARG A 104 -9.91 -5.67 -7.25
CA ARG A 104 -11.19 -6.04 -6.62
C ARG A 104 -11.28 -7.54 -6.38
N GLU A 105 -10.76 -8.35 -7.29
CA GLU A 105 -10.70 -9.81 -7.17
C GLU A 105 -9.63 -10.27 -6.17
N ALA A 106 -8.47 -9.62 -6.12
CA ALA A 106 -7.40 -9.91 -5.17
C ALA A 106 -7.81 -9.56 -3.71
N LYS A 107 -8.60 -8.49 -3.55
CA LYS A 107 -9.27 -8.13 -2.28
C LYS A 107 -10.18 -9.23 -1.73
N ILE A 108 -10.59 -10.21 -2.55
CA ILE A 108 -11.46 -11.35 -2.17
C ILE A 108 -10.62 -12.56 -1.71
N LYS A 109 -9.31 -12.62 -1.99
CA LYS A 109 -8.46 -13.79 -1.65
C LYS A 109 -7.18 -13.42 -0.89
N GLY A 110 -7.29 -13.35 0.44
CA GLY A 110 -6.24 -13.71 1.41
C GLY A 110 -4.81 -13.23 1.13
N GLU A 111 -4.60 -11.93 0.94
CA GLU A 111 -3.26 -11.34 0.90
C GLU A 111 -2.78 -11.01 2.31
N GLU A 112 -1.66 -11.60 2.71
CA GLU A 112 -1.01 -11.31 3.99
C GLU A 112 0.11 -10.29 3.79
N ILE A 113 -0.04 -9.11 4.38
CA ILE A 113 0.98 -8.05 4.38
C ILE A 113 1.72 -8.09 5.71
N TYR A 114 3.03 -8.30 5.61
CA TYR A 114 3.96 -8.29 6.73
C TYR A 114 4.49 -6.88 6.90
N ILE A 115 4.43 -6.39 8.12
CA ILE A 115 4.71 -4.99 8.45
C ILE A 115 5.67 -4.91 9.64
N PHE A 116 6.48 -3.87 9.65
CA PHE A 116 7.41 -3.58 10.73
C PHE A 116 7.51 -2.07 10.98
N GLY A 117 7.96 -1.71 12.19
CA GLY A 117 8.32 -0.34 12.50
C GLY A 117 9.80 -0.13 12.27
N ASP A 118 10.17 1.04 11.74
CA ASP A 118 11.57 1.43 11.51
C ASP A 118 12.37 1.38 12.83
N ASN A 119 11.73 1.76 13.95
CA ASN A 119 12.28 1.59 15.27
C ASN A 119 12.01 0.17 15.80
N LYS A 120 12.90 -0.77 15.49
CA LYS A 120 12.78 -2.18 15.89
C LYS A 120 12.71 -2.41 17.41
N LYS A 121 13.26 -1.49 18.23
CA LYS A 121 13.26 -1.62 19.70
C LYS A 121 11.91 -1.29 20.32
N LEU A 122 11.20 -0.30 19.77
CA LEU A 122 9.92 0.19 20.28
C LEU A 122 8.71 -0.35 19.50
N SER A 123 8.93 -0.90 18.30
CA SER A 123 7.86 -1.43 17.47
C SER A 123 7.31 -2.75 18.01
N SER A 124 6.03 -2.77 18.34
CA SER A 124 5.32 -4.01 18.62
C SER A 124 5.28 -4.94 17.40
N LYS A 125 5.50 -6.24 17.62
CA LYS A 125 5.34 -7.29 16.60
C LYS A 125 3.84 -7.55 16.38
N LEU A 126 3.29 -7.05 15.29
CA LEU A 126 1.90 -7.27 14.91
C LEU A 126 1.78 -8.52 14.04
N LYS A 127 0.60 -9.15 14.07
CA LYS A 127 0.26 -10.21 13.11
C LYS A 127 0.15 -9.60 11.70
N PRO A 128 0.39 -10.40 10.63
CA PRO A 128 0.14 -9.95 9.27
C PRO A 128 -1.26 -9.39 9.12
N ILE A 129 -1.38 -8.33 8.32
CA ILE A 129 -2.65 -7.66 8.06
C ILE A 129 -3.15 -8.00 6.67
N ASN A 130 -4.45 -7.89 6.47
CA ASN A 130 -5.05 -8.04 5.15
C ASN A 130 -5.08 -6.69 4.43
N LEU A 131 -5.03 -6.73 3.09
CA LEU A 131 -5.14 -5.54 2.24
C LEU A 131 -6.39 -4.69 2.54
N GLN A 132 -7.51 -5.31 2.93
CA GLN A 132 -8.75 -4.62 3.31
C GLN A 132 -8.59 -3.70 4.53
N GLN A 133 -7.59 -3.96 5.38
CA GLN A 133 -7.30 -3.16 6.56
C GLN A 133 -6.46 -1.92 6.21
N VAL A 134 -5.85 -1.88 5.03
CA VAL A 134 -5.04 -0.76 4.56
C VAL A 134 -5.96 0.42 4.21
N VAL A 135 -5.65 1.57 4.78
CA VAL A 135 -6.33 2.84 4.50
C VAL A 135 -5.70 3.52 3.30
N GLY A 136 -4.38 3.49 3.21
CA GLY A 136 -3.64 4.03 2.08
C GLY A 136 -2.14 4.09 2.32
N ARG A 137 -1.40 4.31 1.24
CA ARG A 137 0.04 4.55 1.26
C ARG A 137 0.33 5.99 1.66
N VAL A 138 1.32 6.20 2.53
CA VAL A 138 1.83 7.54 2.85
C VAL A 138 2.56 8.09 1.63
N ILE A 139 2.09 9.23 1.10
CA ILE A 139 2.66 9.89 -0.07
C ILE A 139 3.38 11.19 0.26
N LEU A 140 3.03 11.81 1.39
CA LEU A 140 3.61 13.08 1.81
C LEU A 140 3.67 13.13 3.33
N LYS A 141 4.77 13.69 3.83
CA LYS A 141 4.98 14.09 5.22
C LYS A 141 5.18 15.60 5.26
N TYR A 142 4.52 16.31 6.18
CA TYR A 142 4.57 17.77 6.30
C TYR A 142 4.38 18.23 7.74
#